data_AF-A0A1B7ML42-F1
#
_entry.id   AF-A0A1B7ML42-F1
#
_cell.length_a   1.000
_cell.length_b   1.000
_cell.length_c   1.000
_cell.angle_alpha   90.00
_cell.angle_beta   90.00
_cell.angle_gamma   90.00
#
_symmetry.space_group_name_H-M   'P 1'
#
loop_
_entity.id
_entity.type
_entity.pdbx_description
1 polymer ?
#
loop_
_entity_poly.entity_id
_entity_poly.type
_entity_poly.pdbx_seq_one_letter_code
_entity_poly.pdbx_strand_id
1 'polypeptide(L)' 'MSYHCHTIIDIGTPPTGGLTLFNVYVALSRSRGQDNIRLLRGFDEKLLMTHPCEYLRIENERL' A
#
# COMPACT_ATOMS: atom_id res chain seq x y z
N MET A 1 -27.53 3.45 -10.39
CA MET A 1 -26.44 2.54 -10.78
C MET A 1 -25.13 3.18 -10.36
N SER A 2 -24.69 2.94 -9.12
CA SER A 2 -23.44 3.53 -8.63
C SER A 2 -22.30 2.62 -9.06
N TYR A 3 -21.43 3.11 -9.95
CA TYR A 3 -20.23 2.41 -10.34
C TYR A 3 -19.27 2.39 -9.13
N HIS A 4 -19.28 1.31 -8.36
CA HIS A 4 -18.22 1.05 -7.39
C HIS A 4 -16.93 0.85 -8.18
N CYS A 5 -16.04 1.85 -8.11
CA CYS A 5 -14.76 1.82 -8.79
C CYS A 5 -13.84 0.83 -8.05
N HIS A 6 -13.94 -0.44 -8.40
CA HIS A 6 -13.21 -1.52 -7.75
C HIS A 6 -11.76 -1.56 -8.25
N THR A 7 -10.82 -1.16 -7.38
CA THR A 7 -9.39 -1.15 -7.66
C THR A 7 -8.77 -2.46 -7.18
N ILE A 8 -8.20 -3.24 -8.10
CA ILE A 8 -7.42 -4.44 -7.76
C ILE A 8 -5.95 -4.06 -7.77
N ILE A 9 -5.26 -4.27 -6.65
CA ILE A 9 -3.85 -3.94 -6.51
C ILE A 9 -3.06 -5.23 -6.32
N ASP A 10 -2.05 -5.43 -7.16
CA ASP A 10 -1.07 -6.49 -7.02
C ASP A 10 0.18 -5.95 -6.32
N ILE A 11 0.39 -6.40 -5.10
CA ILE A 11 1.53 -6.03 -4.25
C ILE A 11 2.42 -7.24 -3.93
N GLY A 12 2.39 -8.26 -4.79
CA GLY A 12 3.39 -9.32 -4.74
C GLY A 12 4.79 -8.79 -5.09
N THR A 13 5.83 -9.35 -4.48
CA THR A 13 7.22 -9.00 -4.81
C THR A 13 7.47 -9.25 -6.31
N PRO A 14 7.83 -8.21 -7.09
CA PRO A 14 8.04 -8.38 -8.51
C PRO A 14 9.33 -9.20 -8.77
N PRO A 15 9.42 -9.91 -9.91
CA PRO A 15 10.61 -10.69 -10.26
C PRO A 15 11.90 -9.85 -10.33
N THR A 16 11.75 -8.56 -10.62
CA THR A 16 12.82 -7.56 -10.74
C THR A 16 12.34 -6.21 -10.22
N GLY A 17 13.24 -5.39 -9.68
CA GLY A 17 12.95 -3.97 -9.34
C GLY A 17 12.38 -3.71 -7.93
N GLY A 18 12.09 -4.77 -7.16
CA GLY A 18 11.64 -4.66 -5.77
C GLY A 18 10.27 -3.97 -5.61
N LEU A 19 9.63 -4.19 -4.46
CA LEU A 19 8.45 -3.45 -4.05
C LEU A 19 8.83 -2.57 -2.87
N THR A 20 8.45 -1.30 -2.89
CA THR A 20 8.73 -0.34 -1.82
C THR A 20 7.43 0.11 -1.15
N LEU A 21 7.54 0.55 0.10
CA LEU A 21 6.42 1.16 0.84
C LEU A 21 5.77 2.31 0.05
N PHE A 22 6.57 3.11 -0.64
CA PHE A 22 6.08 4.23 -1.45
C PHE A 22 5.21 3.77 -2.64
N ASN A 23 5.62 2.71 -3.33
CA ASN A 23 4.83 2.14 -4.43
C ASN A 23 3.46 1.67 -3.94
N VAL A 24 3.43 1.00 -2.78
CA VAL A 24 2.19 0.51 -2.18
C VAL A 24 1.30 1.67 -1.73
N TYR A 25 1.87 2.69 -1.07
CA TYR A 25 1.15 3.89 -0.65
C TYR A 25 0.50 4.59 -1.85
N VAL A 26 1.24 4.81 -2.94
CA VAL A 26 0.72 5.44 -4.14
C VAL A 26 -0.44 4.61 -4.69
N ALA A 27 -0.29 3.30 -4.84
CA ALA A 27 -1.36 2.44 -5.35
C ALA A 27 -2.64 2.51 -4.49
N LEU A 28 -2.50 2.45 -3.15
CA LEU A 28 -3.62 2.53 -2.22
C LEU A 28 -4.31 3.91 -2.28
N SER A 29 -3.54 5.00 -2.40
CA SER A 29 -4.05 6.38 -2.45
C SER A 29 -4.93 6.66 -3.68
N ARG A 30 -4.85 5.83 -4.73
CA ARG A 30 -5.68 5.97 -5.94
C ARG A 30 -7.08 5.37 -5.78
N SER A 31 -7.31 4.58 -4.73
CA SER A 31 -8.61 4.00 -4.46
C SER A 31 -9.57 5.00 -3.81
N ARG A 32 -10.88 4.78 -3.95
CA ARG A 32 -11.94 5.60 -3.33
C ARG A 32 -12.48 4.94 -2.05
N GLY A 33 -11.59 4.54 -1.16
CA GLY A 33 -11.93 3.93 0.12
C GLY A 33 -11.78 2.41 0.16
N GLN A 34 -11.77 1.86 1.37
CA GLN A 34 -11.45 0.46 1.66
C GLN A 34 -12.41 -0.53 0.99
N ASP A 35 -13.71 -0.22 0.95
CA ASP A 35 -14.74 -1.06 0.32
C ASP A 35 -14.56 -1.21 -1.20
N ASN A 36 -13.68 -0.40 -1.79
CA ASN A 36 -13.38 -0.38 -3.21
C ASN A 36 -11.96 -0.91 -3.54
N ILE A 37 -11.22 -1.48 -2.57
CA ILE A 37 -9.90 -2.11 -2.78
C ILE A 37 -9.97 -3.63 -2.62
N ARG A 38 -9.32 -4.34 -3.53
CA ARG A 38 -8.96 -5.75 -3.33
C ARG A 38 -7.47 -5.99 -3.59
N LEU A 39 -6.78 -6.58 -2.61
CA LEU A 39 -5.40 -7.04 -2.80
C LEU A 39 -5.42 -8.39 -3.53
N LEU A 40 -4.62 -8.50 -4.60
CA LEU A 40 -4.61 -9.71 -5.44
C LEU A 40 -3.92 -10.90 -4.77
N ARG A 41 -2.92 -10.63 -3.93
CA ARG A 41 -2.08 -11.61 -3.24
C ARG A 41 -1.73 -11.11 -1.85
N GLY A 42 -1.29 -12.02 -0.97
CA GLY A 42 -0.66 -11.64 0.29
C GLY A 42 0.59 -10.80 0.04
N PHE A 43 0.95 -9.96 1.01
CA PHE A 43 2.12 -9.10 0.97
C PHE A 43 3.02 -9.38 2.17
N ASP A 44 4.29 -9.01 2.06
CA ASP A 44 5.19 -9.06 3.20
C ASP A 44 4.83 -7.93 4.18
N GLU A 45 4.30 -8.26 5.34
CA GLU A 45 3.94 -7.27 6.37
C GLU A 45 5.14 -6.40 6.77
N LYS A 46 6.37 -6.93 6.70
CA LYS A 46 7.57 -6.15 7.00
C LYS A 46 7.73 -4.96 6.04
N LEU A 47 7.19 -5.05 4.83
CA LEU A 47 7.20 -3.94 3.88
C LEU A 47 6.41 -2.73 4.39
N LEU A 48 5.33 -2.97 5.14
CA LEU A 48 4.44 -1.92 5.68
C LEU A 48 4.74 -1.57 7.13
N MET A 49 5.26 -2.51 7.90
CA MET A 49 5.55 -2.32 9.33
C MET A 49 6.98 -1.83 9.61
N THR A 50 7.85 -1.81 8.60
CA THR A 50 9.21 -1.27 8.76
C THR A 50 9.22 0.21 8.38
N HIS A 51 9.51 1.07 9.36
CA HIS A 51 9.70 2.48 9.07
C HIS A 51 10.93 2.69 8.16
N PRO A 52 10.80 3.46 7.07
CA PRO A 52 11.90 3.70 6.15
C PRO A 52 13.03 4.53 6.77
N CYS A 53 12.73 5.36 7.77
CA CYS A 53 13.72 6.07 8.56
C CYS A 53 13.13 6.55 9.91
N GLU A 54 14.02 6.91 10.83
CA GLU A 54 13.66 7.36 12.17
C GLU A 54 12.83 8.65 12.16
N TYR A 55 13.12 9.56 11.23
CA TYR A 55 12.35 10.80 11.08
C TYR A 55 10.87 10.52 10.78
N LEU A 56 10.59 9.61 9.84
CA LEU A 56 9.21 9.23 9.49
C LEU A 56 8.54 8.41 10.59
N ARG A 57 9.30 7.65 11.39
CA ARG A 57 8.78 6.97 12.58
C ARG A 57 8.27 7.97 13.62
N ILE A 58 9.10 8.95 13.99
CA ILE A 58 8.75 9.98 14.98
C ILE A 58 7.57 10.81 14.51
N GLU A 59 7.52 11.17 13.21
CA GLU A 59 6.40 11.95 12.68
C GLU A 59 5.09 11.16 12.70
N ASN A 60 5.12 9.86 12.40
CA ASN A 60 3.95 9.00 12.48
C ASN A 60 3.39 8.88 13.91
N GLU A 61 4.23 8.97 14.95
CA GLU A 61 3.80 8.97 16.35
C GLU A 61 3.10 10.29 16.78
N ARG A 62 3.23 11.36 16.00
CA ARG A 62 2.64 12.67 16.30
C ARG A 62 1.24 12.87 15.71
N LEU A 63 0.84 12.05 14.74
CA LEU A 63 -0.46 12.11 14.05
C LEU A 63 -1.53 11.30 14.78
#